data_AF-A0A539CV35-F1
#
_entry.id   AF-A0A539CV35-F1
#
_cell.length_a   1.000
_cell.length_b   1.000
_cell.length_c   1.000
_cell.angle_alpha   90.00
_cell.angle_beta   90.00
_cell.angle_gamma   90.00
#
_symmetry.space_group_name_H-M   'P 1'
#
loop_
_entity.id
_entity.type
_entity.pdbx_description
1 polymer ?
#
loop_
_entity_poly.entity_id
_entity_poly.type
_entity_poly.pdbx_seq_one_letter_code
_entity_poly.pdbx_strand_id
1 'polypeptide(L)'
;MSHDPSSPKKLIYMANQIGKFFAPQEHGKAVAGIANHLTRFWDPSMRKKIVHHLAEGGEGLDPLAKEAVQMLANKENIDIEYAG
;
A
#
# COMPACT_ATOMS: atom_id res chain seq x y z
N MET A 1 25.70 -6.04 4.61
CA MET A 1 24.24 -6.20 4.81
C MET A 1 23.55 -5.42 3.71
N SER A 2 22.87 -6.10 2.79
CA SER A 2 22.17 -5.44 1.67
C SER A 2 20.95 -4.73 2.23
N HIS A 3 21.00 -3.41 2.35
CA HIS A 3 19.84 -2.59 2.69
C HIS A 3 19.00 -2.46 1.42
N ASP A 4 18.20 -3.49 1.08
CA ASP A 4 17.17 -3.34 0.04
C ASP A 4 16.09 -2.38 0.58
N PRO A 5 15.97 -1.16 0.02
CA PRO A 5 14.95 -0.20 0.45
C PRO A 5 13.53 -0.72 0.23
N SER A 6 13.36 -1.79 -0.57
CA SER A 6 12.10 -2.44 -0.91
C SER A 6 11.89 -3.79 -0.21
N SER A 7 12.59 -4.06 0.90
CA SER A 7 12.30 -5.25 1.70
C SER A 7 10.88 -5.20 2.29
N PRO A 8 10.17 -6.34 2.43
CA PRO A 8 8.78 -6.35 2.92
C PRO A 8 8.59 -5.61 4.25
N LYS A 9 9.47 -5.86 5.22
CA LYS A 9 9.46 -5.16 6.52
C LYS A 9 9.56 -3.65 6.39
N LYS A 10 10.39 -3.16 5.46
CA LYS A 10 10.56 -1.73 5.21
C LYS A 10 9.33 -1.13 4.53
N LEU A 11 8.74 -1.83 3.56
CA LEU A 11 7.52 -1.39 2.89
C LEU A 11 6.35 -1.29 3.89
N ILE A 12 6.17 -2.29 4.77
CA ILE A 12 5.16 -2.27 5.84
C ILE A 12 5.37 -1.05 6.75
N TYR A 13 6.60 -0.85 7.22
CA TYR A 13 6.94 0.31 8.04
C TYR A 13 6.58 1.63 7.35
N MET A 14 6.94 1.80 6.07
CA MET A 14 6.65 3.02 5.31
C MET A 14 5.14 3.21 5.09
N ALA A 15 4.42 2.15 4.73
CA ALA A 15 2.96 2.20 4.56
C ALA A 15 2.25 2.64 5.85
N ASN A 16 2.67 2.13 7.00
CA ASN A 16 2.12 2.52 8.31
C ASN A 16 2.45 3.99 8.65
N GLN A 17 3.65 4.47 8.32
CA GLN A 17 4.00 5.89 8.52
C GLN A 17 3.13 6.82 7.66
N ILE A 18 2.86 6.44 6.41
CA ILE A 18 1.92 7.15 5.56
C ILE A 18 0.52 7.09 6.18
N GLY A 19 0.08 5.93 6.68
CA GLY A 19 -1.18 5.77 7.39
C GLY A 19 -1.35 6.74 8.56
N LYS A 20 -0.32 6.89 9.40
CA LYS A 20 -0.33 7.84 10.52
C LYS A 20 -0.47 9.29 10.09
N PHE A 21 0.11 9.66 8.95
CA PHE A 21 -0.06 11.01 8.39
C PHE A 21 -1.50 11.29 7.96
N PHE A 22 -2.19 10.30 7.39
CA PHE A 22 -3.58 10.45 6.94
C PHE A 22 -4.62 10.20 8.05
N ALA A 23 -4.24 9.60 9.17
CA ALA A 23 -5.12 9.22 10.28
C ALA A 23 -6.03 10.34 10.84
N PRO A 24 -5.66 11.63 10.86
CA PRO A 24 -6.57 12.69 11.32
C PRO A 24 -7.75 12.98 10.37
N GLN A 25 -7.74 12.46 9.15
CA GLN A 25 -8.81 12.66 8.18
C GLN A 25 -9.99 11.71 8.44
N GLU A 26 -11.14 11.97 7.80
CA GLU A 26 -12.24 11.02 7.77
C GLU A 26 -11.77 9.68 7.15
N HIS A 27 -12.25 8.55 7.68
CA HIS A 27 -11.73 7.20 7.39
C HIS A 27 -11.64 6.91 5.88
N GLY A 28 -12.72 7.12 5.13
CA GLY A 28 -12.74 6.91 3.69
C GLY A 28 -11.74 7.79 2.95
N LYS A 29 -11.64 9.07 3.33
CA LYS A 29 -10.62 10.00 2.79
C LYS A 29 -9.19 9.57 3.14
N ALA A 30 -8.96 9.07 4.35
CA ALA A 30 -7.66 8.58 4.77
C ALA A 30 -7.22 7.37 3.95
N VAL A 31 -8.08 6.35 3.82
CA VAL A 31 -7.81 5.14 3.03
C VAL A 31 -7.51 5.50 1.56
N ALA A 32 -8.36 6.32 0.94
CA ALA A 32 -8.16 6.75 -0.44
C ALA A 32 -6.87 7.59 -0.62
N GLY A 33 -6.57 8.45 0.35
CA GLY A 33 -5.36 9.27 0.37
C GLY A 33 -4.08 8.43 0.43
N ILE A 34 -4.05 7.42 1.29
CA ILE A 34 -2.93 6.48 1.41
C ILE A 34 -2.76 5.70 0.10
N ALA A 35 -3.83 5.10 -0.43
CA ALA A 35 -3.78 4.32 -1.67
C ALA A 35 -3.24 5.16 -2.84
N ASN A 36 -3.73 6.40 -3.00
CA ASN A 36 -3.24 7.33 -4.01
C ASN A 36 -1.76 7.69 -3.79
N HIS A 37 -1.33 7.90 -2.55
CA HIS A 37 0.07 8.16 -2.25
C HIS A 37 0.97 6.98 -2.67
N LEU A 38 0.58 5.74 -2.34
CA LEU A 38 1.30 4.55 -2.79
C LEU A 38 1.33 4.44 -4.32
N THR A 39 0.21 4.66 -5.01
CA THR A 39 0.18 4.65 -6.48
C THR A 39 1.13 5.68 -7.08
N ARG A 40 1.19 6.90 -6.55
CA ARG A 40 1.95 8.01 -7.14
C ARG A 40 3.44 7.98 -6.86
N PHE A 41 3.84 7.51 -5.68
CA PHE A 41 5.23 7.67 -5.20
C PHE A 41 6.00 6.37 -5.05
N TRP A 42 5.33 5.22 -5.12
CA TRP A 42 6.02 3.92 -5.09
C TRP A 42 6.18 3.37 -6.51
N ASP A 43 7.35 2.80 -6.76
CA ASP A 43 7.60 2.07 -8.00
C ASP A 43 6.66 0.86 -8.10
N PRO A 44 6.30 0.42 -9.33
CA PRO A 44 5.41 -0.71 -9.54
C PRO A 44 5.83 -1.98 -8.80
N SER A 45 7.13 -2.24 -8.67
CA SER A 45 7.66 -3.39 -7.96
C SER A 45 7.39 -3.34 -6.44
N MET A 46 7.46 -2.16 -5.83
CA MET A 46 7.13 -1.96 -4.41
C MET A 46 5.65 -2.18 -4.16
N ARG A 47 4.79 -1.68 -5.06
CA ARG A 47 3.33 -1.88 -5.00
C ARG A 47 2.98 -3.36 -5.08
N LYS A 48 3.55 -4.09 -6.05
CA LYS A 48 3.40 -5.55 -6.16
C LYS A 48 3.84 -6.29 -4.89
N LYS A 49 4.98 -5.93 -4.31
CA LYS A 49 5.49 -6.56 -3.07
C LYS A 49 4.56 -6.35 -1.88
N ILE A 50 4.01 -5.14 -1.68
CA ILE A 50 3.12 -4.90 -0.53
C ILE A 50 1.73 -5.51 -0.74
N VAL A 51 1.25 -5.58 -1.99
CA VAL A 51 0.02 -6.31 -2.34
C VAL A 51 0.19 -7.82 -2.11
N HIS A 52 1.35 -8.39 -2.47
CA HIS A 52 1.67 -9.78 -2.15
C HIS A 52 1.66 -10.03 -0.63
N HIS A 53 2.33 -9.16 0.13
CA HIS A 53 2.34 -9.25 1.60
C HIS A 53 0.92 -9.21 2.19
N LEU A 54 0.02 -8.39 1.61
CA LEU A 54 -1.39 -8.37 2.00
C LEU A 54 -2.08 -9.73 1.74
N ALA A 55 -1.84 -10.35 0.58
CA ALA A 55 -2.39 -11.65 0.23
C ALA A 55 -1.92 -12.78 1.17
N GLU A 56 -0.74 -12.65 1.77
CA GLU A 56 -0.20 -13.56 2.80
C GLU A 56 -0.74 -13.28 4.22
N GLY A 57 -1.70 -12.35 4.36
CA GLY A 57 -2.37 -12.01 5.63
C GLY A 57 -2.09 -10.58 6.10
N GLY A 58 -1.07 -9.92 5.56
CA GLY A 58 -0.77 -8.51 5.83
C GLY A 58 -0.30 -8.24 7.25
N GLU A 59 0.44 -9.17 7.87
CA GLU A 59 0.93 -9.01 9.23
C GLU A 59 1.75 -7.72 9.38
N GLY A 60 1.52 -6.98 10.47
CA GLY A 60 2.22 -5.74 10.78
C GLY A 60 1.73 -4.50 10.01
N LEU A 61 0.78 -4.62 9.08
CA LEU A 61 0.10 -3.46 8.50
C LEU A 61 -0.93 -2.90 9.49
N ASP A 62 -0.88 -1.58 9.72
CA ASP A 62 -1.89 -0.88 10.50
C ASP A 62 -3.24 -0.90 9.74
N PRO A 63 -4.41 -0.82 10.41
CA PRO A 63 -5.72 -0.97 9.77
C PRO A 63 -5.94 -0.09 8.53
N LEU A 64 -5.64 1.21 8.63
CA LEU A 64 -5.75 2.15 7.51
C LEU A 64 -4.82 1.80 6.34
N ALA A 65 -3.59 1.36 6.64
CA ALA A 65 -2.63 0.96 5.61
C ALA A 65 -3.07 -0.35 4.94
N LYS A 66 -3.62 -1.29 5.71
CA LYS A 66 -4.15 -2.57 5.20
C LYS A 66 -5.31 -2.35 4.25
N GLU A 67 -6.28 -1.52 4.63
CA GLU A 67 -7.42 -1.16 3.77
C GLU A 67 -6.97 -0.41 2.50
N ALA A 68 -6.00 0.49 2.63
CA ALA A 68 -5.45 1.21 1.48
C ALA A 68 -4.71 0.27 0.50
N VAL A 69 -3.96 -0.71 1.00
CA VAL A 69 -3.29 -1.72 0.15
C VAL A 69 -4.33 -2.62 -0.51
N GLN A 70 -5.45 -2.93 0.16
CA GLN A 70 -6.56 -3.66 -0.46
C GLN A 70 -7.19 -2.85 -1.60
N MET A 71 -7.41 -1.55 -1.41
CA MET A 71 -7.90 -0.65 -2.45
C MET A 71 -6.90 -0.55 -3.62
N LEU A 72 -5.60 -0.45 -3.32
CA LEU A 72 -4.55 -0.47 -4.34
C LEU A 72 -4.58 -1.75 -5.17
N ALA A 73 -4.68 -2.92 -4.54
CA ALA A 73 -4.76 -4.20 -5.23
C ALA A 73 -5.95 -4.26 -6.21
N ASN A 74 -7.12 -3.79 -5.77
CA ASN A 74 -8.31 -3.74 -6.63
C ASN A 74 -8.12 -2.79 -7.82
N LYS A 75 -7.47 -1.64 -7.61
CA LYS A 75 -7.19 -0.66 -8.66
C LYS A 75 -6.23 -1.20 -9.72
N GLU A 76 -5.12 -1.83 -9.32
CA GLU A 76 -4.15 -2.39 -10.28
C GLU A 76 -4.75 -3.54 -11.10
N ASN A 77 -5.72 -4.30 -10.55
CA ASN A 77 -6.44 -5.32 -11.30
C ASN A 77 -7.36 -4.71 -12.37
N ILE A 78 -8.06 -3.62 -12.03
CA ILE A 78 -8.90 -2.86 -12.96
C ILE A 78 -8.04 -2.29 -14.11
N ASP A 79 -6.90 -1.68 -13.79
CA ASP A 79 -6.02 -1.09 -14.82
C ASP A 79 -5.48 -2.14 -15.81
N ILE A 80 -5.34 -3.41 -15.40
CA ILE A 80 -4.93 -4.52 -16.29
C ILE A 80 -6.07 -4.97 -17.21
N GLU A 81 -7.30 -5.04 -16.71
CA GLU A 81 -8.47 -5.50 -17.47
C GLU A 81 -8.85 -4.54 -18.62
N TYR A 82 -8.60 -3.24 -18.46
CA TYR A 82 -8.89 -2.21 -19.47
C TYR A 82 -7.69 -1.86 -20.38
N ALA A 83 -6.53 -2.48 -20.19
CA ALA A 83 -5.34 -2.28 -21.03
C ALA A 83 -5.20 -3.32 -22.15
N GLY A 84 -6.19 -4.20 -22.32
CA GLY A 84 -6.25 -5.27 -23.33
C GLY A 84 -7.17 -4.96 -24.51
#